data_AF-A0A971ICM3-F1
#
_entry.id   AF-A0A971ICM3-F1
#
_cell.length_a   1.000
_cell.length_b   1.000
_cell.length_c   1.000
_cell.angle_alpha   90.00
_cell.angle_beta   90.00
_cell.angle_gamma   90.00
#
_symmetry.space_group_name_H-M   'P 1'
#
loop_
_entity.id
_entity.type
_entity.pdbx_description
1 polymer ?
#
loop_
_entity_poly.entity_id
_entity_poly.type
_entity_poly.pdbx_seq_one_letter_code
_entity_poly.pdbx_strand_id
1 'polypeptide(L)'
;MQYISALSADTVPLLVARRDIRRGDILDGSSLVQVQAPRNDALRGALTAESEGAHLTALINIAKGQAIYREALTTSVEAGRGLTKIRIRLASLPGDLRIGEKVRLVTSGTCASKGETTPDEATEETSPVDESADFGTSEEPCSLSEEALVVSIPEEDEDSGLFSAVRDEEAVYASVEFALPPRDALAVISHQSSRPILAVTTH
;
A
#
# COMPACT_ATOMS: atom_id res chain seq x y z
N MET A 1 -3.26 41.35 -50.27
CA MET A 1 -2.44 40.72 -49.21
C MET A 1 -3.26 40.71 -47.92
N GLN A 2 -4.14 39.72 -47.75
CA GLN A 2 -4.90 39.52 -46.52
C GLN A 2 -4.00 38.81 -45.52
N TYR A 3 -3.66 39.49 -44.43
CA TYR A 3 -2.97 38.88 -43.30
C TYR A 3 -3.96 37.94 -42.61
N ILE A 4 -3.67 36.64 -42.66
CA ILE A 4 -4.33 35.68 -41.79
C ILE A 4 -3.73 35.93 -40.41
N SER A 5 -4.44 36.72 -39.59
CA SER A 5 -4.13 36.82 -38.17
C SER A 5 -4.26 35.42 -37.58
N ALA A 6 -3.14 34.77 -37.30
CA ALA A 6 -3.13 33.58 -36.48
C ALA A 6 -3.82 33.94 -35.16
N LEU A 7 -4.98 33.33 -34.88
CA LEU A 7 -5.54 33.37 -33.54
C LEU A 7 -4.50 32.71 -32.65
N SER A 8 -3.67 33.52 -31.98
CA SER A 8 -2.88 33.07 -30.84
C SER A 8 -3.90 32.78 -29.74
N ALA A 9 -4.50 31.60 -29.79
CA ALA A 9 -5.35 31.12 -28.72
C ALA A 9 -4.49 31.13 -27.45
N ASP A 10 -4.99 31.81 -26.40
CA ASP A 10 -4.40 31.76 -25.07
C ASP A 10 -4.42 30.29 -24.64
N THR A 11 -3.27 29.63 -24.72
CA THR A 11 -3.13 28.20 -24.44
C THR A 11 -2.39 28.03 -23.12
N VAL A 12 -2.87 27.07 -22.33
CA VAL A 12 -2.28 26.72 -21.05
C VAL A 12 -1.74 25.29 -21.10
N PRO A 13 -0.62 25.03 -20.41
CA PRO A 13 -0.15 23.67 -20.22
C PRO A 13 -1.12 22.90 -19.33
N LEU A 14 -1.41 21.66 -19.75
CA LEU A 14 -2.34 20.78 -19.08
C LEU A 14 -1.76 19.37 -19.04
N LEU A 15 -1.84 18.72 -17.88
CA LEU A 15 -1.47 17.33 -17.74
C LEU A 15 -2.67 16.43 -18.04
N VAL A 16 -2.49 15.49 -18.98
CA VAL A 16 -3.50 14.50 -19.34
C VAL A 16 -2.96 13.09 -19.22
N ALA A 17 -3.88 12.13 -19.07
CA ALA A 17 -3.52 10.72 -19.00
C ALA A 17 -3.04 10.20 -20.37
N ARG A 18 -1.83 9.62 -20.43
CA ARG A 18 -1.26 9.04 -21.67
C ARG A 18 -1.93 7.71 -22.04
N ARG A 19 -2.40 6.98 -21.03
CA ARG A 19 -3.08 5.68 -21.09
C ARG A 19 -4.28 5.68 -20.16
N ASP A 20 -5.09 4.63 -20.19
CA ASP A 20 -6.11 4.43 -19.17
C ASP A 20 -5.44 4.16 -17.81
N ILE A 21 -5.87 4.89 -16.79
CA ILE A 21 -5.42 4.78 -15.40
C ILE A 21 -6.61 4.30 -14.59
N ARG A 22 -6.45 3.19 -13.87
CA ARG A 22 -7.51 2.64 -13.03
C ARG A 22 -7.45 3.29 -11.65
N ARG A 23 -8.59 3.31 -10.97
CA ARG A 23 -8.63 3.63 -9.54
C ARG A 23 -7.65 2.71 -8.79
N GLY A 24 -6.83 3.30 -7.93
CA GLY A 24 -5.79 2.62 -7.17
C GLY A 24 -4.43 2.58 -7.86
N ASP A 25 -4.34 2.96 -9.13
CA ASP A 25 -3.05 3.02 -9.83
C ASP A 25 -2.25 4.24 -9.37
N ILE A 26 -0.94 4.06 -9.16
CA ILE A 26 -0.01 5.15 -8.95
C ILE A 26 0.30 5.84 -10.28
N LEU A 27 0.31 7.16 -10.25
CA LEU A 27 0.73 8.00 -11.35
C LEU A 27 2.26 8.15 -11.37
N ASP A 28 2.85 7.79 -12.50
CA ASP A 28 4.25 7.98 -12.82
C ASP A 28 4.40 8.79 -14.12
N GLY A 29 5.63 9.25 -14.43
CA GLY A 29 5.88 10.02 -15.65
C GLY A 29 5.54 9.28 -16.95
N SER A 30 5.49 7.94 -16.93
CA SER A 30 5.07 7.15 -18.08
C SER A 30 3.56 7.20 -18.35
N SER A 31 2.76 7.45 -17.31
CA SER A 31 1.29 7.54 -17.38
C SER A 31 0.79 8.94 -17.75
N LEU A 32 1.67 9.93 -17.70
CA LEU A 32 1.35 11.35 -17.84
C LEU A 32 1.88 11.89 -19.18
N VAL A 33 1.21 12.90 -19.71
CA VAL A 33 1.70 13.69 -20.83
C VAL A 33 1.18 15.11 -20.73
N GLN A 34 2.06 16.08 -20.97
CA GLN A 34 1.71 17.48 -21.01
C GLN A 34 1.23 17.86 -22.43
N VAL A 35 0.08 18.53 -22.50
CA VAL A 35 -0.52 19.02 -23.75
C VAL A 35 -0.88 20.50 -23.60
N GLN A 36 -0.86 21.23 -24.72
CA GLN A 36 -1.33 22.61 -24.77
C GLN A 36 -2.83 22.61 -25.11
N ALA A 37 -3.65 23.18 -24.23
CA ALA A 37 -5.08 23.32 -24.43
C ALA A 37 -5.51 24.79 -24.39
N PRO A 38 -6.51 25.21 -25.17
CA PRO A 38 -7.10 26.54 -25.04
C PRO A 38 -7.60 26.76 -23.61
N ARG A 39 -7.36 27.94 -23.06
CA ARG A 39 -7.83 28.29 -21.70
C ARG A 39 -9.36 28.12 -21.62
N ASN A 40 -9.80 27.31 -20.66
CA ASN A 40 -11.20 27.02 -20.40
C ASN A 40 -11.39 26.87 -18.89
N ASP A 41 -12.48 27.42 -18.34
CA ASP A 41 -12.81 27.32 -16.92
C ASP A 41 -12.99 25.88 -16.43
N ALA A 42 -13.38 24.95 -17.30
CA ALA A 42 -13.45 23.53 -16.98
C ALA A 42 -12.08 22.91 -16.64
N LEU A 43 -10.99 23.52 -17.11
CA LEU A 43 -9.61 23.06 -16.84
C LEU A 43 -9.04 23.71 -15.56
N ARG A 44 -9.82 24.53 -14.85
CA ARG A 44 -9.40 25.13 -13.60
C ARG A 44 -9.22 24.03 -12.53
N GLY A 45 -8.04 23.98 -11.92
CA GLY A 45 -7.69 22.95 -10.93
C GLY A 45 -7.08 21.66 -11.52
N ALA A 46 -6.97 21.57 -12.85
CA ALA A 46 -6.19 20.52 -13.46
C ALA A 46 -4.69 20.74 -13.24
N LEU A 47 -3.94 19.65 -13.14
CA LEU A 47 -2.49 19.68 -12.95
C LEU A 47 -1.80 20.24 -14.19
N THR A 48 -0.73 20.99 -13.96
CA THR A 48 0.04 21.64 -15.04
C THR A 48 1.44 21.06 -15.21
N ALA A 49 1.99 20.46 -14.15
CA ALA A 49 3.30 19.81 -14.16
C ALA A 49 3.23 18.37 -13.64
N GLU A 50 4.11 17.52 -14.17
CA GLU A 50 4.21 16.10 -13.76
C GLU A 50 4.56 15.96 -12.27
N SER A 51 5.39 16.84 -11.73
CA SER A 51 5.79 16.84 -10.31
C SER A 51 4.61 17.01 -9.34
N GLU A 52 3.50 17.60 -9.80
CA GLU A 52 2.30 17.77 -8.96
C GLU A 52 1.48 16.48 -8.83
N GLY A 53 1.62 15.56 -9.79
CA GLY A 53 0.87 14.31 -9.87
C GLY A 53 1.71 13.07 -9.61
N ALA A 54 3.03 13.19 -9.63
CA ALA A 54 3.96 12.08 -9.43
C ALA A 54 3.74 11.44 -8.05
N HIS A 55 3.76 10.11 -8.01
CA HIS A 55 3.59 9.30 -6.80
C HIS A 55 2.21 9.40 -6.14
N LEU A 56 1.25 10.12 -6.74
CA LEU A 56 -0.13 10.12 -6.26
C LEU A 56 -0.90 8.93 -6.83
N THR A 57 -1.88 8.45 -6.08
CA THR A 57 -2.75 7.36 -6.48
C THR A 57 -4.08 7.89 -7.02
N ALA A 58 -4.58 7.30 -8.10
CA ALA A 58 -5.86 7.66 -8.68
C ALA A 58 -7.04 7.21 -7.80
N LEU A 59 -7.94 8.13 -7.43
CA LEU A 59 -9.18 7.83 -6.70
C LEU A 59 -10.30 7.31 -7.61
N ILE A 60 -10.23 7.64 -8.90
CA ILE A 60 -11.22 7.28 -9.92
C ILE A 60 -10.53 6.70 -11.15
N ASN A 61 -11.30 6.06 -12.03
CA ASN A 61 -10.79 5.69 -13.34
C ASN A 61 -10.63 6.96 -14.19
N ILE A 62 -9.47 7.11 -14.82
CA ILE A 62 -9.12 8.24 -15.68
C ILE A 62 -8.85 7.68 -17.08
N ALA A 63 -9.66 8.09 -18.06
CA ALA A 63 -9.50 7.63 -19.42
C ALA A 63 -8.31 8.30 -20.10
N LYS A 64 -7.70 7.63 -21.07
CA LYS A 64 -6.68 8.23 -21.93
C LYS A 64 -7.14 9.56 -22.53
N GLY A 65 -6.29 10.57 -22.43
CA GLY A 65 -6.52 11.93 -22.92
C GLY A 65 -7.32 12.83 -21.98
N GLN A 66 -7.81 12.29 -20.85
CA GLN A 66 -8.53 13.07 -19.85
C GLN A 66 -7.57 13.92 -19.01
N ALA A 67 -8.00 15.14 -18.68
CA ALA A 67 -7.28 16.03 -17.77
C ALA A 67 -7.22 15.44 -16.35
N ILE A 68 -6.06 15.59 -15.72
CA ILE A 68 -5.85 15.10 -14.35
C ILE A 68 -6.07 16.25 -13.37
N TYR A 69 -6.97 16.01 -12.41
CA TYR A 69 -7.33 16.98 -11.37
C TYR A 69 -6.76 16.53 -10.04
N ARG A 70 -6.36 17.49 -9.20
CA ARG A 70 -5.78 17.19 -7.89
C ARG A 70 -6.75 16.42 -6.99
N GLU A 71 -8.03 16.71 -7.10
CA GLU A 71 -9.11 16.07 -6.32
C GLU A 71 -9.38 14.62 -6.77
N ALA A 72 -8.92 14.24 -7.96
CA ALA A 72 -8.99 12.86 -8.44
C ALA A 72 -7.83 12.00 -7.94
N LEU A 73 -6.91 12.59 -7.16
CA LEU A 73 -5.68 11.97 -6.69
C LEU A 73 -5.62 11.97 -5.16
N THR A 74 -4.91 10.99 -4.60
CA THR A 74 -4.69 10.86 -3.16
C THR A 74 -3.28 10.36 -2.88
N THR A 75 -2.75 10.74 -1.72
CA THR A 75 -1.54 10.13 -1.13
C THR A 75 -1.88 8.88 -0.31
N SER A 76 -3.16 8.65 0.01
CA SER A 76 -3.62 7.53 0.83
C SER A 76 -4.58 6.63 0.07
N VAL A 77 -4.27 5.34 0.02
CA VAL A 77 -5.17 4.33 -0.53
C VAL A 77 -6.30 4.07 0.47
N GLU A 78 -7.55 4.27 0.06
CA GLU A 78 -8.69 3.81 0.85
C GLU A 78 -8.82 2.30 0.75
N ALA A 79 -8.81 1.63 1.91
CA ALA A 79 -9.09 0.21 2.01
C ALA A 79 -10.49 -0.07 1.44
N GLY A 80 -10.59 -1.01 0.49
CA GLY A 80 -11.87 -1.42 -0.08
C GLY A 80 -12.86 -1.92 0.98
N ARG A 81 -14.15 -1.99 0.63
CA ARG A 81 -15.18 -2.53 1.53
C ARG A 81 -14.79 -3.93 2.01
N GLY A 82 -14.91 -4.19 3.31
CA GLY A 82 -14.56 -5.47 3.92
C GLY A 82 -13.10 -5.62 4.36
N LEU A 83 -12.28 -4.58 4.20
CA LEU A 83 -10.92 -4.52 4.75
C LEU A 83 -10.87 -3.54 5.93
N THR A 84 -10.04 -3.84 6.92
CA THR A 84 -9.73 -2.96 8.06
C THR A 84 -8.30 -2.45 7.93
N LYS A 85 -8.10 -1.18 8.26
CA LYS A 85 -6.77 -0.55 8.30
C LYS A 85 -6.16 -0.76 9.68
N ILE A 86 -4.98 -1.36 9.74
CA ILE A 86 -4.22 -1.49 10.98
C ILE A 86 -2.78 -1.06 10.76
N ARG A 87 -2.20 -0.44 11.78
CA ARG A 87 -0.80 -0.06 11.80
C ARG A 87 0.03 -1.21 12.37
N ILE A 88 0.99 -1.69 11.59
CA ILE A 88 1.83 -2.83 11.92
C ILE A 88 3.26 -2.36 12.07
N ARG A 89 3.92 -2.77 13.16
CA ARG A 89 5.36 -2.57 13.33
C ARG A 89 6.09 -3.70 12.62
N LEU A 90 6.80 -3.37 11.55
CA LEU A 90 7.61 -4.34 10.84
C LEU A 90 8.98 -4.46 11.52
N ALA A 91 9.49 -5.68 11.61
CA ALA A 91 10.86 -5.96 12.03
C ALA A 91 11.87 -5.66 10.92
N SER A 92 11.40 -5.59 9.67
CA SER A 92 12.18 -5.15 8.51
C SER A 92 11.22 -4.54 7.49
N LEU A 93 11.60 -3.37 6.95
CA LEU A 93 10.94 -2.76 5.83
C LEU A 93 11.67 -3.21 4.55
N PRO A 94 11.02 -3.93 3.63
CA PRO A 94 11.62 -4.17 2.32
C PRO A 94 11.75 -2.81 1.61
N GLY A 95 12.94 -2.51 1.08
CA GLY A 95 13.24 -1.22 0.43
C GLY A 95 12.37 -0.90 -0.78
N ASP A 96 11.62 -1.88 -1.29
CA ASP A 96 10.75 -1.77 -2.45
C ASP A 96 9.25 -1.69 -2.11
N LEU A 97 8.86 -1.54 -0.83
CA LEU A 97 7.44 -1.48 -0.46
C LEU A 97 6.76 -0.26 -1.06
N ARG A 98 5.68 -0.45 -1.82
CA ARG A 98 4.93 0.65 -2.46
C ARG A 98 3.50 0.74 -1.94
N ILE A 99 2.99 1.97 -1.83
CA ILE A 99 1.57 2.20 -1.56
C ILE A 99 0.72 1.55 -2.66
N GLY A 100 -0.37 0.88 -2.28
CA GLY A 100 -1.23 0.15 -3.22
C GLY A 100 -0.71 -1.25 -3.60
N GLU A 101 0.49 -1.63 -3.16
CA GLU A 101 1.03 -2.96 -3.37
C GLU A 101 0.39 -4.00 -2.43
N LYS A 102 0.21 -5.23 -2.93
CA LYS A 102 -0.16 -6.38 -2.11
C LYS A 102 1.11 -7.10 -1.66
N VAL A 103 1.22 -7.37 -0.37
CA VAL A 103 2.35 -8.11 0.21
C VAL A 103 1.88 -9.23 1.11
N ARG A 104 2.77 -10.20 1.33
CA ARG A 104 2.58 -11.26 2.30
C ARG A 104 3.15 -10.83 3.64
N LEU A 105 2.37 -10.99 4.70
CA LEU A 105 2.84 -10.80 6.07
C LEU A 105 3.22 -12.15 6.67
N VAL A 106 4.43 -12.24 7.20
CA VAL A 106 4.97 -13.47 7.79
C VAL A 106 5.57 -13.22 9.17
N THR A 107 5.58 -14.25 10.00
CA THR A 107 6.22 -14.24 11.32
C THR A 107 7.06 -15.50 11.55
N SER A 108 8.11 -15.39 12.36
CA SER A 108 9.11 -16.44 12.59
C SER A 108 8.67 -17.51 13.60
N GLY A 109 7.38 -17.81 13.69
CA GLY A 109 6.87 -18.83 14.61
C GLY A 109 5.74 -19.62 13.98
N THR A 110 5.23 -20.62 14.70
CA THR A 110 4.10 -21.41 14.22
C THR A 110 2.82 -20.57 14.25
N CYS A 111 2.06 -20.58 13.16
CA CYS A 111 0.66 -20.16 13.21
C CYS A 111 -0.01 -21.16 14.16
N ALA A 112 -0.69 -20.69 15.22
CA ALA A 112 -1.63 -21.57 15.91
C ALA A 112 -2.56 -22.11 14.83
N SER A 113 -2.53 -23.44 14.66
CA SER A 113 -3.16 -24.14 13.55
C SER A 113 -4.60 -23.64 13.40
N LYS A 114 -4.95 -23.35 12.15
CA LYS A 114 -6.31 -23.13 11.66
C LYS A 114 -7.21 -24.12 12.39
N GLY A 115 -8.00 -23.64 13.35
CA GLY A 115 -8.86 -24.48 14.18
C GLY A 115 -9.86 -25.21 13.31
N GLU A 116 -9.53 -26.45 12.95
CA GLU A 116 -10.49 -27.44 12.51
C GLU A 116 -11.05 -28.05 13.80
N THR A 117 -12.04 -27.36 14.38
CA THR A 117 -12.91 -27.96 15.37
C THR A 117 -13.80 -28.93 14.63
N THR A 118 -13.37 -30.19 14.49
CA THR A 118 -14.32 -31.29 14.51
C THR A 118 -14.86 -31.38 15.93
N PRO A 119 -16.17 -31.20 16.16
CA PRO A 119 -16.74 -31.58 17.44
C PRO A 119 -16.84 -33.10 17.43
N ASP A 120 -15.97 -33.77 18.17
CA ASP A 120 -16.20 -35.17 18.51
C ASP A 120 -16.13 -35.37 20.02
N GLU A 121 -17.05 -36.22 20.45
CA GLU A 121 -17.62 -36.37 21.78
C GLU A 121 -16.61 -36.64 22.89
N ALA A 122 -17.00 -36.16 24.08
CA ALA A 122 -16.41 -36.54 25.33
C ALA A 122 -16.41 -38.07 25.52
N THR A 123 -15.25 -38.69 25.72
CA THR A 123 -15.12 -39.86 26.60
C THR A 123 -13.71 -39.91 27.20
N GLU A 124 -13.70 -40.20 28.50
CA GLU A 124 -12.59 -40.15 29.44
C GLU A 124 -11.40 -41.09 29.15
N GLU A 125 -10.23 -40.59 29.57
CA GLU A 125 -9.08 -41.27 30.17
C GLU A 125 -8.57 -42.59 29.55
N THR A 126 -7.35 -42.53 28.98
CA THR A 126 -6.18 -43.33 29.42
C THR A 126 -4.97 -43.03 28.53
N SER A 127 -3.89 -42.50 29.12
CA SER A 127 -2.54 -42.62 28.55
C SER A 127 -2.03 -44.06 28.77
N PRO A 128 -1.16 -44.59 27.89
CA PRO A 128 0.25 -44.25 28.00
C PRO A 128 0.93 -43.92 26.66
N VAL A 129 2.05 -43.22 26.84
CA VAL A 129 3.02 -42.73 25.87
C VAL A 129 3.51 -43.84 24.93
N ASP A 130 3.46 -43.58 23.61
CA ASP A 130 4.46 -44.10 22.68
C ASP A 130 4.81 -43.01 21.65
N GLU A 131 6.11 -42.79 21.53
CA GLU A 131 6.75 -41.74 20.75
C GLU A 131 6.65 -42.03 19.26
N SER A 132 5.93 -41.18 18.57
CA SER A 132 6.24 -40.83 17.19
C SER A 132 5.98 -39.34 17.07
N ALA A 133 6.88 -38.57 17.70
CA ALA A 133 7.01 -37.15 17.41
C ALA A 133 7.33 -37.04 15.91
N ASP A 134 6.29 -36.79 15.13
CA ASP A 134 6.41 -36.30 13.77
C ASP A 134 7.06 -34.92 13.86
N PHE A 135 8.39 -34.92 13.89
CA PHE A 135 9.19 -33.74 13.60
C PHE A 135 9.06 -33.45 12.10
N GLY A 136 7.89 -32.94 11.73
CA GLY A 136 7.73 -32.10 10.56
C GLY A 136 8.47 -30.79 10.79
N THR A 137 9.80 -30.84 10.81
CA THR A 137 10.67 -29.66 10.82
C THR A 137 10.63 -29.06 9.42
N SER A 138 9.51 -28.45 9.10
CA SER A 138 9.49 -27.34 8.17
C SER A 138 9.09 -26.16 9.04
N GLU A 139 10.10 -25.47 9.57
CA GLU A 139 9.95 -24.11 10.12
C GLU A 139 9.58 -23.18 8.97
N GLU A 140 8.45 -23.46 8.31
CA GLU A 140 7.90 -22.57 7.32
C GLU A 140 7.43 -21.33 8.05
N PRO A 141 7.84 -20.14 7.59
CA PRO A 141 7.42 -18.91 8.21
C PRO A 141 5.89 -18.83 8.15
N CYS A 142 5.25 -18.68 9.31
CA CYS A 142 3.80 -18.57 9.41
C CYS A 142 3.33 -17.35 8.60
N SER A 143 2.52 -17.59 7.57
CA SER A 143 1.87 -16.52 6.83
C SER A 143 0.62 -16.06 7.59
N LEU A 144 0.63 -14.79 8.01
CA LEU A 144 -0.48 -14.14 8.71
C LEU A 144 -1.51 -13.57 7.73
N SER A 145 -1.04 -13.16 6.55
CA SER A 145 -1.86 -12.65 5.45
C SER A 145 -1.14 -12.86 4.13
N GLU A 146 -1.86 -13.29 3.11
CA GLU A 146 -1.32 -13.46 1.75
C GLU A 146 -1.43 -12.19 0.90
N GLU A 147 -2.46 -11.37 1.14
CA GLU A 147 -2.80 -10.22 0.31
C GLU A 147 -2.97 -8.93 1.14
N ALA A 148 -1.99 -8.59 1.99
CA ALA A 148 -2.02 -7.36 2.76
C ALA A 148 -1.78 -6.16 1.84
N LEU A 149 -2.71 -5.22 1.79
CA LEU A 149 -2.58 -4.03 0.94
C LEU A 149 -1.86 -2.91 1.70
N VAL A 150 -0.76 -2.40 1.16
CA VAL A 150 -0.04 -1.26 1.73
C VAL A 150 -0.87 0.00 1.52
N VAL A 151 -1.27 0.65 2.62
CA VAL A 151 -2.15 1.84 2.59
C VAL A 151 -1.36 3.13 2.68
N SER A 152 -0.39 3.16 3.59
CA SER A 152 0.51 4.29 3.79
C SER A 152 1.80 3.80 4.42
N ILE A 153 2.90 4.37 3.96
CA ILE A 153 4.21 4.23 4.55
C ILE A 153 4.52 5.60 5.14
N PRO A 154 4.75 5.74 6.45
CA PRO A 154 5.20 7.02 6.99
C PRO A 154 6.54 7.36 6.35
N GLU A 155 6.63 8.51 5.69
CA GLU A 155 7.91 9.02 5.21
C GLU A 155 8.74 9.44 6.43
N GLU A 156 10.03 9.08 6.42
CA GLU A 156 10.98 9.72 7.33
C GLU A 156 11.15 11.14 6.81
N ASP A 157 10.68 12.14 7.56
CA ASP A 157 10.89 13.55 7.22
C ASP A 157 12.41 13.81 7.13
N GLU A 158 12.97 13.84 5.92
CA GLU A 158 14.35 14.29 5.67
C GLU A 158 14.54 15.79 5.93
N ASP A 159 13.51 16.49 6.42
CA ASP A 159 13.55 17.87 6.92
C ASP A 159 13.74 17.96 8.45
N SER A 160 14.40 16.97 9.07
CA SER A 160 14.93 17.14 10.42
C SER A 160 16.19 18.02 10.38
N GLY A 161 15.95 19.32 10.48
CA GLY A 161 16.98 20.34 10.60
C GLY A 161 18.02 20.06 11.68
N LEU A 162 19.16 20.76 11.53
CA LEU A 162 20.43 20.77 12.26
C LEU A 162 20.40 20.75 13.81
N PHE A 163 19.24 20.58 14.47
CA PHE A 163 19.07 20.69 15.92
C PHE A 163 18.36 19.51 16.62
N SER A 164 18.14 18.35 15.96
CA SER A 164 17.68 17.15 16.68
C SER A 164 18.85 16.44 17.37
N ALA A 165 19.37 17.06 18.43
CA ALA A 165 20.25 16.38 19.37
C ALA A 165 19.46 15.31 20.14
N VAL A 166 19.99 14.09 20.11
CA VAL A 166 19.56 12.90 20.88
C VAL A 166 18.23 12.30 20.44
N ARG A 167 18.28 11.45 19.40
CA ARG A 167 17.42 10.27 19.35
C ARG A 167 18.30 9.06 19.16
N ASP A 168 18.18 8.15 20.13
CA ASP A 168 18.83 6.86 20.17
C ASP A 168 18.82 6.19 18.80
N GLU A 169 19.93 5.50 18.48
CA GLU A 169 20.09 4.54 17.39
C GLU A 169 19.23 3.27 17.65
N GLU A 170 17.99 3.47 18.08
CA GLU A 170 17.01 2.43 18.36
C GLU A 170 16.25 2.18 17.06
N ALA A 171 16.62 1.09 16.38
CA ALA A 171 16.05 0.56 15.16
C ALA A 171 14.67 1.16 14.85
N VAL A 172 14.60 2.01 13.82
CA VAL A 172 13.37 2.65 13.40
C VAL A 172 12.37 1.55 13.03
N TYR A 173 11.51 1.18 13.98
CA TYR A 173 10.38 0.31 13.73
C TYR A 173 9.45 1.05 12.78
N ALA A 174 9.63 0.86 11.47
CA ALA A 174 8.78 1.46 10.46
C ALA A 174 7.36 0.93 10.66
N SER A 175 6.49 1.78 11.20
CA SER A 175 5.09 1.44 11.43
C SER A 175 4.31 1.70 10.16
N VAL A 176 4.10 0.66 9.35
CA VAL A 176 3.39 0.76 8.07
C VAL A 176 1.90 0.48 8.27
N GLU A 177 1.04 1.20 7.55
CA GLU A 177 -0.39 0.95 7.58
C GLU A 177 -0.77 -0.03 6.47
N PHE A 178 -1.48 -1.09 6.86
CA PHE A 178 -1.97 -2.12 5.95
C PHE A 178 -3.48 -2.25 6.04
N ALA A 179 -4.10 -2.53 4.90
CA ALA A 179 -5.49 -2.94 4.80
C ALA A 179 -5.57 -4.47 4.66
N LEU A 180 -6.31 -5.08 5.58
CA LEU A 180 -6.39 -6.53 5.77
C LEU A 180 -7.84 -6.96 5.98
N PRO A 181 -8.23 -8.19 5.62
CA PRO A 181 -9.46 -8.78 6.13
C PRO A 181 -9.49 -8.77 7.67
N PRO A 182 -10.65 -8.58 8.32
CA PRO A 182 -10.72 -8.53 9.79
C PRO A 182 -10.12 -9.75 10.50
N ARG A 183 -10.27 -10.94 9.90
CA ARG A 183 -9.69 -12.18 10.43
C ARG A 183 -8.17 -12.13 10.47
N ASP A 184 -7.56 -11.68 9.39
CA ASP A 184 -6.11 -11.60 9.23
C ASP A 184 -5.54 -10.47 10.09
N ALA A 185 -6.27 -9.35 10.18
CA ALA A 185 -5.93 -8.25 11.07
C ALA A 185 -5.86 -8.69 12.55
N LEU A 186 -6.80 -9.52 13.01
CA LEU A 186 -6.78 -10.08 14.37
C LEU A 186 -5.57 -11.01 14.57
N ALA A 187 -5.26 -11.85 13.59
CA ALA A 187 -4.09 -12.72 13.64
C ALA A 187 -2.80 -11.89 13.71
N VAL A 188 -2.69 -10.81 12.93
CA VAL A 188 -1.56 -9.89 12.99
C VAL A 188 -1.46 -9.21 14.36
N ILE A 189 -2.57 -8.72 14.89
CA ILE A 189 -2.60 -8.03 16.20
C ILE A 189 -2.15 -8.96 17.33
N SER A 190 -2.52 -10.24 17.31
CA SER A 190 -2.10 -11.20 18.33
C SER A 190 -0.62 -11.56 18.23
N HIS A 191 -0.04 -11.53 17.03
CA HIS A 191 1.36 -11.88 16.82
C HIS A 191 2.29 -10.69 17.06
N GLN A 192 1.92 -9.47 16.68
CA GLN A 192 2.77 -8.29 16.87
C GLN A 192 3.04 -7.96 18.35
N SER A 193 2.23 -8.46 19.29
CA SER A 193 2.45 -8.27 20.72
C SER A 193 3.52 -9.20 21.29
N SER A 194 3.96 -10.21 20.54
CA SER A 194 4.86 -11.27 21.04
C SER A 194 6.00 -11.63 20.08
N ARG A 195 5.87 -11.33 18.79
CA ARG A 195 6.79 -11.77 17.74
C ARG A 195 7.01 -10.71 16.67
N PRO A 196 8.18 -10.69 16.03
CA PRO A 196 8.45 -9.83 14.88
C PRO A 196 7.58 -10.23 13.68
N ILE A 197 7.20 -9.23 12.88
CA ILE A 197 6.46 -9.39 11.63
C ILE A 197 7.30 -8.85 10.48
N LEU A 198 7.35 -9.59 9.38
CA LEU A 198 8.06 -9.24 8.16
C LEU A 198 7.05 -9.09 7.02
N ALA A 199 7.25 -8.07 6.19
CA ALA A 199 6.52 -7.92 4.94
C ALA A 199 7.39 -8.45 3.79
N VAL A 200 6.83 -9.36 3.00
CA VAL A 200 7.49 -9.97 1.84
C VAL A 200 6.70 -9.61 0.59
N THR A 201 7.36 -9.01 -0.39
CA THR A 201 6.75 -8.70 -1.68
C THR A 201 6.44 -9.99 -2.42
N THR A 202 5.22 -10.11 -2.95
CA THR A 202 4.80 -11.27 -3.75
C THR A 202 5.05 -10.93 -5.21
N HIS A 203 6.09 -11.53 -5.81
CA HIS A 203 6.38 -11.44 -7.25
C HIS A 203 5.34 -12.19 -8.09
#